data_AF-A0A1E4RHA0-F1
#
_entry.id   AF-A0A1E4RHA0-F1
#
_cell.length_a   1.000
_cell.length_b   1.000
_cell.length_c   1.000
_cell.angle_alpha   90.00
_cell.angle_beta   90.00
_cell.angle_gamma   90.00
#
_symmetry.space_group_name_H-M   'P 1'
#
loop_
_entity.id
_entity.type
_entity.pdbx_description
1 polymer ?
#
loop_
_entity_poly.entity_id
_entity_poly.type
_entity_poly.pdbx_seq_one_letter_code
_entity_poly.pdbx_strand_id
1 'polypeptide(L)'
;MSNPQEEVYIDYLNYEWDSFDEFQQGLKDILDNYLESMKESDPSATSIPALDKQQLIDQAKSFFYCSHTGNILNLDDFNQWKLHNGDKYDKNKKIVEIPNEEEEEPQLLEPPYSSNYQNLVELIVSGKPVPGIKQIPDTVLTDQSSKSDAKQRVKPWEKNKGTEENDITEQI
;
A
#
# COMPACT_ATOMS: atom_id res chain seq x y z
N MET A 1 -11.96 10.17 -14.50
CA MET A 1 -12.19 11.47 -13.87
C MET A 1 -11.42 11.43 -12.56
N SER A 2 -10.31 12.15 -12.45
CA SER A 2 -9.57 12.22 -11.19
C SER A 2 -10.45 12.87 -10.12
N ASN A 3 -10.41 12.34 -8.90
CA ASN A 3 -11.12 12.93 -7.78
C ASN A 3 -10.42 14.26 -7.44
N PRO A 4 -11.12 15.41 -7.38
CA PRO A 4 -10.48 16.69 -7.05
C PRO A 4 -9.75 16.66 -5.70
N GLN A 5 -10.21 15.84 -4.74
CA GLN A 5 -9.53 15.66 -3.46
C GLN A 5 -8.19 14.91 -3.61
N GLU A 6 -8.10 14.00 -4.56
CA GLU A 6 -6.87 13.24 -4.84
C GLU A 6 -5.78 14.16 -5.38
N GLU A 7 -6.13 15.15 -6.19
CA GLU A 7 -5.19 16.15 -6.69
C GLU A 7 -4.57 16.96 -5.53
N VAL A 8 -5.39 17.38 -4.57
CA VAL A 8 -4.93 18.05 -3.35
C VAL A 8 -3.96 17.17 -2.55
N TYR A 9 -4.23 15.87 -2.44
CA TYR A 9 -3.34 14.94 -1.75
C TYR A 9 -2.00 14.74 -2.46
N ILE A 10 -2.02 14.68 -3.80
CA ILE A 10 -0.80 14.58 -4.62
C ILE A 10 0.04 15.85 -4.47
N ASP A 11 -0.60 17.02 -4.48
CA ASP A 11 0.09 18.30 -4.31
C ASP A 11 0.69 18.43 -2.91
N TYR A 12 -0.06 18.06 -1.86
CA TYR A 12 0.43 18.04 -0.48
C TYR A 12 1.61 17.07 -0.29
N LEU A 13 1.54 15.87 -0.88
CA LEU A 13 2.60 14.85 -0.81
C LEU A 13 3.92 15.37 -1.38
N ASN A 14 3.85 16.15 -2.45
CA ASN A 14 5.00 16.66 -3.19
C ASN A 14 5.33 18.12 -2.90
N TYR A 15 4.77 18.67 -1.82
CA TYR A 15 4.95 20.06 -1.45
C TYR A 15 6.37 20.34 -0.94
N GLU A 16 6.96 21.46 -1.36
CA GLU A 16 8.33 21.83 -0.99
C GLU A 16 8.38 22.53 0.38
N TRP A 17 8.44 21.74 1.44
CA TRP A 17 8.45 22.22 2.83
C TRP A 17 9.74 22.96 3.23
N ASP A 18 10.87 22.64 2.60
CA ASP A 18 12.18 23.19 2.94
C ASP A 18 12.38 24.61 2.39
N SER A 19 11.66 25.00 1.34
CA SER A 19 11.73 26.34 0.76
C SER A 19 10.85 27.36 1.49
N PHE A 20 10.05 26.93 2.46
CA PHE A 20 9.01 27.78 3.06
C PHE A 20 9.42 28.27 4.45
N ASP A 21 10.04 29.45 4.50
CA ASP A 21 10.59 30.06 5.73
C ASP A 21 9.55 30.26 6.84
N GLU A 22 8.33 30.68 6.48
CA GLU A 22 7.25 30.92 7.45
C GLU A 22 6.85 29.63 8.19
N PHE A 23 6.84 28.49 7.48
CA PHE A 23 6.58 27.19 8.10
C PHE A 23 7.73 26.77 9.02
N GLN A 24 8.98 26.98 8.63
CA GLN A 24 10.13 26.63 9.47
C GLN A 24 10.12 27.43 10.78
N GLN A 25 9.85 28.72 10.69
CA GLN A 25 9.74 29.59 11.87
C GLN A 25 8.53 29.21 12.73
N GLY A 26 7.35 29.03 12.13
CA GLY A 26 6.15 28.64 12.86
C GLY A 26 6.27 27.26 13.53
N LEU A 27 6.90 26.30 12.86
CA LEU A 27 7.18 24.98 13.42
C LEU A 27 8.11 25.08 14.63
N LYS A 28 9.14 25.92 14.57
CA LYS A 28 10.04 26.16 15.70
C LYS A 28 9.27 26.72 16.89
N ASP A 29 8.43 27.73 16.67
CA ASP A 29 7.64 28.36 17.73
C ASP A 29 6.66 27.36 18.38
N ILE A 30 6.02 26.49 17.58
CA ILE A 30 5.14 25.42 18.07
C ILE A 30 5.92 24.42 18.94
N LEU A 31 7.09 23.98 18.49
CA LEU A 31 7.92 23.03 19.23
C LEU A 31 8.47 23.65 20.53
N ASP A 32 8.91 24.90 20.50
CA ASP A 32 9.41 25.61 21.68
C ASP A 32 8.29 25.78 22.71
N ASN A 33 7.07 26.17 22.28
CA ASN A 33 5.91 26.27 23.17
C ASN A 33 5.51 24.93 23.79
N TYR A 34 5.54 23.84 23.01
CA TYR A 34 5.27 22.50 23.53
C TYR A 34 6.32 22.06 24.56
N LEU A 35 7.59 22.37 24.32
CA LEU A 35 8.69 22.08 25.23
C LEU A 35 8.54 22.89 26.54
N GLU A 36 8.14 24.16 26.46
CA GLU A 36 7.83 24.98 27.63
C GLU A 36 6.68 24.38 28.46
N SER A 37 5.58 23.99 27.82
CA SER A 37 4.44 23.33 28.50
C SER A 37 4.85 22.02 29.18
N MET A 38 5.74 21.24 28.55
CA MET A 38 6.31 20.04 29.17
C MET A 38 7.20 20.38 30.37
N LYS A 39 8.02 21.43 30.29
CA LYS A 39 8.86 21.88 31.42
C LYS A 39 8.05 22.37 32.62
N GLU A 40 6.88 22.94 32.39
CA GLU A 40 5.96 23.32 33.46
C GLU A 40 5.45 22.09 34.24
N SER A 41 5.25 20.98 33.54
CA SER A 41 4.78 19.72 34.13
C SER A 41 5.91 18.88 34.74
N ASP A 42 7.05 18.81 34.05
CA ASP A 42 8.27 18.11 34.46
C ASP A 42 9.51 18.98 34.19
N PRO A 43 10.12 19.58 35.23
CA PRO A 43 11.30 20.43 35.10
C PRO A 43 12.53 19.74 34.49
N SER A 44 12.55 18.40 34.41
CA SER A 44 13.64 17.63 33.82
C SER A 44 13.49 17.42 32.30
N ALA A 45 12.35 17.77 31.72
CA ALA A 45 12.07 17.57 30.30
C ALA A 45 12.98 18.46 29.42
N THR A 46 13.97 17.83 28.80
CA THR A 46 14.96 18.54 27.95
C THR A 46 14.69 18.36 26.45
N SER A 47 13.90 17.36 26.06
CA SER A 47 13.63 17.04 24.65
C SER A 47 12.21 16.52 24.44
N ILE A 48 11.63 16.83 23.28
CA ILE A 48 10.33 16.32 22.84
C ILE A 48 10.49 14.87 22.34
N PRO A 49 9.63 13.93 22.74
CA PRO A 49 9.60 12.58 22.18
C PRO A 49 9.47 12.60 20.66
N ALA A 50 10.14 11.66 19.98
CA ALA A 50 10.16 11.63 18.52
C ALA A 50 8.75 11.49 17.90
N LEU A 51 7.88 10.73 18.55
CA LEU A 51 6.50 10.53 18.10
C LEU A 51 5.69 11.83 18.15
N ASP A 52 5.72 12.54 19.29
CA ASP A 52 4.99 13.80 19.47
C ASP A 52 5.53 14.89 18.53
N LYS A 53 6.85 14.92 18.35
CA LYS A 53 7.49 15.81 17.38
C LYS A 53 6.97 15.57 15.96
N GLN A 54 6.86 14.32 15.52
CA GLN A 54 6.32 14.01 14.20
C GLN A 54 4.85 14.43 14.07
N GLN A 55 4.04 14.18 15.09
CA GLN A 55 2.63 14.61 15.09
C GLN A 55 2.49 16.13 14.97
N LEU A 56 3.28 16.89 15.74
CA LEU A 56 3.30 18.35 15.67
C LEU A 56 3.74 18.84 14.28
N ILE A 57 4.72 18.18 13.67
CA ILE A 57 5.17 18.48 12.30
C ILE A 57 4.02 18.23 11.30
N ASP A 58 3.37 17.08 11.35
CA ASP A 58 2.32 16.74 10.39
C ASP A 58 1.07 17.63 10.56
N GLN A 59 0.72 17.97 11.80
CA GLN A 59 -0.33 18.95 12.10
C GLN A 59 0.04 20.33 11.56
N ALA A 60 1.26 20.81 11.82
CA ALA A 60 1.72 22.09 11.29
C ALA A 60 1.70 22.10 9.76
N LYS A 61 2.19 21.04 9.10
CA LYS A 61 2.15 20.92 7.64
C LYS A 61 0.73 21.04 7.09
N SER A 62 -0.21 20.26 7.62
CA SER A 62 -1.61 20.36 7.15
C SER A 62 -2.21 21.75 7.36
N PHE A 63 -1.95 22.37 8.51
CA PHE A 63 -2.43 23.72 8.81
C PHE A 63 -1.87 24.77 7.83
N PHE A 64 -0.55 24.79 7.66
CA PHE A 64 0.11 25.74 6.76
C PHE A 64 -0.27 25.49 5.30
N TYR A 65 -0.38 24.24 4.87
CA TYR A 65 -0.85 23.90 3.52
C TYR A 65 -2.26 24.44 3.26
N CYS A 66 -3.20 24.17 4.17
CA CYS A 66 -4.58 24.66 4.04
C CYS A 66 -4.62 26.19 4.05
N SER A 67 -3.83 26.82 4.92
CA SER A 67 -3.74 28.28 5.02
C SER A 67 -3.16 28.92 3.75
N HIS A 68 -2.19 28.28 3.10
CA HIS A 68 -1.49 28.84 1.95
C HIS A 68 -2.25 28.60 0.63
N THR A 69 -2.80 27.41 0.46
CA THR A 69 -3.47 27.00 -0.78
C THR A 69 -4.97 27.29 -0.80
N GLY A 70 -5.58 27.47 0.38
CA GLY A 70 -7.04 27.55 0.53
C GLY A 70 -7.75 26.21 0.37
N ASN A 71 -7.01 25.12 0.15
CA ASN A 71 -7.56 23.77 0.05
C ASN A 71 -7.90 23.21 1.43
N ILE A 72 -8.87 22.29 1.48
CA ILE A 72 -9.23 21.58 2.71
C ILE A 72 -8.55 20.21 2.69
N LEU A 73 -7.63 19.99 3.64
CA LEU A 73 -6.91 18.74 3.83
C LEU A 73 -7.22 18.17 5.22
N ASN A 74 -7.81 16.99 5.26
CA ASN A 74 -7.88 16.19 6.49
C ASN A 74 -6.66 15.25 6.54
N LEU A 75 -5.90 15.32 7.64
CA LEU A 75 -4.68 14.55 7.83
C LEU A 75 -4.97 13.04 7.86
N ASP A 76 -6.06 12.62 8.51
CA ASP A 76 -6.40 11.19 8.64
C ASP A 76 -6.79 10.59 7.28
N ASP A 77 -7.58 11.32 6.50
CA ASP A 77 -7.99 10.90 5.16
C ASP A 77 -6.78 10.85 4.21
N PHE A 78 -5.89 11.84 4.28
CA PHE A 78 -4.64 11.85 3.52
C PHE A 78 -3.76 10.65 3.87
N ASN A 79 -3.60 10.33 5.16
CA ASN A 79 -2.79 9.19 5.59
C ASN A 79 -3.35 7.87 5.08
N GLN A 80 -4.67 7.69 5.15
CA GLN A 80 -5.33 6.51 4.56
C GLN A 80 -5.11 6.43 3.05
N TRP A 81 -5.27 7.54 2.34
CA TRP A 81 -5.03 7.59 0.90
C TRP A 81 -3.57 7.29 0.55
N LYS A 82 -2.62 7.83 1.32
CA LYS A 82 -1.17 7.66 1.13
C LYS A 82 -0.76 6.19 1.26
N LEU A 83 -1.36 5.42 2.17
CA LEU A 83 -1.08 3.99 2.31
C LEU A 83 -1.37 3.19 1.04
N HIS A 84 -2.37 3.59 0.25
CA HIS A 84 -2.78 2.87 -0.95
C HIS A 84 -2.25 3.48 -2.26
N ASN A 85 -2.02 4.80 -2.28
CA ASN A 85 -1.72 5.54 -3.49
C ASN A 85 -0.41 6.34 -3.43
N GLY A 86 0.18 6.55 -2.25
CA GLY A 86 1.39 7.37 -2.09
C GLY A 86 2.55 6.90 -2.96
N ASP A 87 2.70 5.58 -3.09
CA ASP A 87 3.73 4.96 -3.95
C ASP A 87 3.64 5.33 -5.43
N LYS A 88 2.47 5.72 -5.92
CA LYS A 88 2.24 6.05 -7.33
C LYS A 88 2.56 7.51 -7.66
N TYR A 89 2.50 8.39 -6.66
CA TYR A 89 2.49 9.84 -6.87
C TYR A 89 3.64 10.57 -6.18
N ASP A 90 4.47 9.88 -5.40
CA ASP A 90 5.65 10.44 -4.77
C ASP A 90 6.74 10.74 -5.81
N LYS A 91 6.99 12.03 -6.07
CA LYS A 91 7.99 12.51 -7.06
C LYS A 91 9.42 12.24 -6.62
N ASN A 92 9.67 12.05 -5.32
CA ASN A 92 11.00 11.81 -4.77
C ASN A 92 11.36 10.33 -4.72
N LYS A 93 10.45 9.44 -5.11
CA LYS A 93 10.75 8.03 -5.27
C LYS A 93 11.65 7.87 -6.48
N LYS A 94 12.96 7.87 -6.24
CA LYS A 94 14.00 7.53 -7.21
C LYS A 94 13.67 6.14 -7.75
N ILE A 95 13.05 6.10 -8.93
CA ILE A 95 12.90 4.88 -9.70
C ILE A 95 14.34 4.50 -10.05
N VAL A 96 14.88 3.49 -9.38
CA VAL A 96 16.03 2.77 -9.94
C VAL A 96 15.43 1.97 -11.08
N GLU A 97 15.33 2.61 -12.24
CA GLU A 97 15.11 1.91 -13.50
C GLU A 97 16.34 1.03 -13.70
N ILE A 98 16.17 -0.27 -13.57
CA ILE A 98 17.14 -1.24 -14.06
C ILE A 98 17.02 -1.15 -15.58
N PRO A 99 18.03 -0.66 -16.32
CA PRO A 99 17.91 -0.54 -17.77
C PRO A 99 17.73 -1.94 -18.36
N ASN A 100 16.62 -2.13 -19.07
CA ASN A 100 16.40 -3.26 -19.95
C ASN A 100 17.18 -2.99 -21.24
N GLU A 101 18.46 -3.35 -21.27
CA GLU A 101 19.23 -3.44 -22.51
C GLU A 101 19.83 -4.84 -22.66
N GLU A 102 19.84 -5.25 -23.92
CA GLU A 102 19.96 -6.59 -24.45
C GLU A 102 21.36 -7.20 -24.27
N GLU A 103 21.36 -8.53 -24.06
CA GLU A 103 22.40 -9.50 -24.43
C GLU A 103 23.88 -9.11 -24.28
N GLU A 104 24.50 -9.44 -23.13
CA GLU A 104 25.87 -9.94 -23.03
C GLU A 104 26.07 -10.68 -21.66
N GLU A 105 26.13 -12.01 -21.66
CA GLU A 105 26.78 -12.80 -20.58
C GLU A 105 28.28 -12.41 -20.52
N PRO A 106 29.02 -12.45 -19.39
CA PRO A 106 28.72 -13.07 -18.08
C PRO A 106 29.19 -12.27 -16.83
N GLN A 107 28.48 -12.42 -15.70
CA GLN A 107 28.98 -12.75 -14.35
C GLN A 107 27.90 -12.39 -13.31
N LEU A 108 27.14 -13.42 -12.96
CA LEU A 108 26.04 -13.42 -12.01
C LEU A 108 26.52 -13.05 -10.60
N LEU A 109 26.53 -11.76 -10.26
CA LEU A 109 26.39 -11.34 -8.87
C LEU A 109 24.89 -11.29 -8.55
N GLU A 110 24.29 -12.48 -8.42
CA GLU A 110 22.96 -12.60 -7.85
C GLU A 110 22.97 -11.94 -6.47
N PRO A 111 21.98 -11.10 -6.13
CA PRO A 111 21.88 -10.55 -4.78
C PRO A 111 21.91 -11.71 -3.78
N PRO A 112 22.61 -11.56 -2.63
CA PRO A 112 22.72 -12.66 -1.69
C PRO A 112 21.33 -13.12 -1.30
N TYR A 113 21.04 -14.38 -1.61
CA TYR A 113 19.77 -14.98 -1.29
C TYR A 113 19.46 -14.79 0.19
N SER A 114 18.20 -14.46 0.51
CA SER A 114 17.77 -14.40 1.91
C SER A 114 18.15 -15.70 2.62
N SER A 115 18.49 -15.61 3.91
CA SER A 115 18.91 -16.77 4.72
C SER A 115 17.91 -17.94 4.66
N ASN A 116 16.61 -17.62 4.50
CA ASN A 116 15.55 -18.62 4.34
C ASN A 116 15.69 -19.38 3.00
N TYR A 117 15.88 -18.67 1.89
CA TYR A 117 16.03 -19.30 0.58
C TYR A 117 17.27 -20.19 0.51
N GLN A 118 18.40 -19.75 1.07
CA GLN A 118 19.63 -20.53 1.07
C GLN A 118 19.48 -21.85 1.82
N ASN A 119 18.77 -21.85 2.96
CA ASN A 119 18.45 -23.07 3.70
C ASN A 119 17.56 -24.02 2.88
N LEU A 120 16.59 -23.47 2.13
CA LEU A 120 15.74 -24.29 1.25
C LEU A 120 16.54 -24.92 0.11
N VAL A 121 17.43 -24.17 -0.54
CA VAL A 121 18.30 -24.69 -1.59
C VAL A 121 19.20 -25.80 -1.05
N GLU A 122 19.77 -25.63 0.15
CA GLU A 122 20.57 -26.67 0.79
C GLU A 122 19.73 -27.95 1.02
N LEU A 123 18.51 -27.82 1.54
CA LEU A 123 17.61 -28.96 1.75
C LEU A 123 17.30 -29.69 0.43
N ILE A 124 17.04 -28.94 -0.64
CA ILE A 124 16.76 -29.49 -1.97
C ILE A 124 17.99 -30.20 -2.54
N VAL A 125 19.16 -29.55 -2.53
CA VAL A 125 20.41 -30.10 -3.09
C VAL A 125 20.88 -31.32 -2.30
N SER A 126 20.69 -31.31 -0.98
CA SER A 126 21.02 -32.46 -0.12
C SER A 126 19.98 -33.58 -0.12
N GLY A 127 18.86 -33.41 -0.83
CA GLY A 127 17.77 -34.38 -0.87
C GLY A 127 17.04 -34.56 0.47
N LYS A 128 17.19 -33.61 1.41
CA LYS A 128 16.48 -33.63 2.68
C LYS A 128 15.01 -33.21 2.46
N PRO A 129 14.06 -33.83 3.17
CA PRO A 129 12.66 -33.46 3.04
C PRO A 129 12.44 -32.01 3.49
N VAL A 130 11.77 -31.24 2.64
CA VAL A 130 11.42 -29.85 2.97
C VAL A 130 10.30 -29.87 4.03
N PRO A 131 10.46 -29.16 5.15
CA PRO A 131 9.46 -29.11 6.21
C PRO A 131 8.09 -28.66 5.70
N GLY A 132 7.02 -29.33 6.15
CA GLY A 132 5.63 -28.95 5.84
C GLY A 132 5.05 -29.55 4.56
N ILE A 133 5.86 -30.22 3.73
CA ILE A 133 5.34 -30.94 2.55
C ILE A 133 4.75 -32.29 2.99
N LYS A 134 3.47 -32.50 2.71
CA LYS A 134 2.81 -33.80 2.88
C LYS A 134 3.07 -34.65 1.64
N GLN A 135 3.55 -35.89 1.82
CA GLN A 135 3.64 -36.83 0.71
C GLN A 135 2.23 -37.25 0.29
N ILE A 136 1.90 -36.99 -0.97
CA ILE A 136 0.70 -37.53 -1.61
C ILE A 136 1.11 -38.89 -2.19
N PRO A 137 0.45 -39.99 -1.84
CA PRO A 137 0.70 -41.27 -2.47
C PRO A 137 0.24 -41.23 -3.94
N ASP A 138 0.93 -41.93 -4.84
CA ASP A 138 0.58 -42.04 -6.28
C ASP A 138 -0.74 -42.80 -6.54
N THR A 139 -1.58 -42.97 -5.52
CA THR A 139 -2.88 -43.61 -5.64
C THR A 139 -3.90 -42.62 -6.18
N VAL A 140 -4.28 -42.82 -7.44
CA VAL A 140 -5.49 -42.22 -8.02
C VAL A 140 -6.70 -42.90 -7.37
N LEU A 141 -7.40 -42.18 -6.48
CA LEU A 141 -8.69 -42.62 -5.92
C LEU A 141 -9.78 -42.51 -7.00
N THR A 142 -10.00 -43.56 -7.77
CA THR A 142 -10.95 -43.57 -8.90
C THR A 142 -12.41 -43.40 -8.47
N ASP A 143 -12.75 -43.75 -7.23
CA ASP A 143 -14.14 -43.96 -6.82
C ASP A 143 -14.68 -42.88 -5.86
N GLN A 144 -13.86 -41.88 -5.50
CA GLN A 144 -14.25 -40.75 -4.63
C GLN A 144 -14.41 -39.42 -5.38
N SER A 145 -14.82 -39.46 -6.65
CA SER A 145 -15.18 -38.23 -7.36
C SER A 145 -16.51 -37.69 -6.80
N SER A 146 -16.46 -36.60 -6.05
CA SER A 146 -17.66 -35.85 -5.67
C SER A 146 -18.29 -35.23 -6.91
N LYS A 147 -19.55 -35.57 -7.20
CA LYS A 147 -20.33 -34.89 -8.24
C LYS A 147 -20.79 -33.53 -7.70
N SER A 148 -20.58 -32.45 -8.45
CA SER A 148 -21.07 -31.13 -8.05
C SER A 148 -22.59 -31.08 -8.17
N ASP A 149 -23.30 -31.16 -7.05
CA ASP A 149 -24.78 -31.06 -6.98
C ASP A 149 -25.27 -29.61 -6.76
N ALA A 150 -24.34 -28.66 -6.61
CA ALA A 150 -24.69 -27.29 -6.31
C ALA A 150 -25.31 -26.59 -7.54
N LYS A 151 -26.53 -26.06 -7.38
CA LYS A 151 -27.19 -25.23 -8.39
C LYS A 151 -26.34 -23.99 -8.70
N GLN A 152 -26.02 -23.78 -9.97
CA GLN A 152 -25.29 -22.60 -10.42
C GLN A 152 -26.06 -21.33 -10.03
N ARG A 153 -25.40 -20.44 -9.27
CA ARG A 153 -26.00 -19.17 -8.87
C ARG A 153 -26.08 -18.25 -10.07
N VAL A 154 -27.30 -18.01 -10.54
CA VAL A 154 -27.55 -17.00 -11.57
C VAL A 154 -27.18 -15.62 -11.06
N LYS A 155 -26.47 -14.88 -11.90
CA LYS A 155 -26.07 -13.51 -11.63
C LYS A 155 -27.31 -12.62 -11.64
N PRO A 156 -27.33 -11.52 -10.85
CA PRO A 156 -28.52 -10.66 -10.75
C PRO A 156 -29.04 -10.12 -12.10
N TRP A 157 -28.15 -9.92 -13.07
CA TRP A 157 -28.49 -9.46 -14.42
C TRP A 157 -29.06 -10.56 -15.34
N GLU A 158 -29.00 -11.83 -14.95
CA GLU A 158 -29.54 -12.97 -15.72
C GLU A 158 -31.02 -13.20 -15.44
N LYS A 159 -31.58 -12.64 -14.36
CA LYS A 159 -32.97 -12.87 -13.94
C LYS A 159 -34.02 -12.24 -14.87
N ASN A 160 -33.62 -11.33 -15.77
CA ASN A 160 -34.55 -10.56 -16.61
C ASN A 160 -34.52 -10.96 -18.09
N LYS A 161 -33.79 -12.02 -18.49
CA LYS A 161 -33.63 -12.44 -19.90
C LYS A 161 -34.40 -13.71 -20.28
N GLY A 162 -35.43 -14.10 -19.53
CA GLY A 162 -36.05 -15.43 -19.64
C GLY A 162 -37.57 -15.46 -19.88
N THR A 163 -38.20 -14.40 -20.38
CA THR A 163 -39.67 -14.38 -20.57
C THR A 163 -40.10 -14.06 -22.00
N GLU A 164 -39.20 -13.98 -22.95
CA GLU A 164 -39.55 -13.83 -24.37
C GLU A 164 -38.82 -14.93 -25.13
N GLU A 165 -39.48 -15.52 -26.13
CA GLU A 165 -39.00 -16.62 -27.00
C GLU A 165 -39.50 -18.02 -26.61
N ASN A 166 -40.70 -18.36 -27.10
CA ASN A 166 -41.09 -19.61 -27.79
C ASN A 166 -42.62 -19.82 -27.76
N ASP A 167 -43.38 -18.92 -28.40
CA ASP A 167 -44.80 -19.13 -28.71
C ASP A 167 -45.06 -18.70 -30.17
N ILE A 168 -44.49 -19.47 -31.10
CA ILE A 168 -44.84 -19.46 -32.53
C ILE A 168 -44.24 -20.71 -33.18
N THR A 169 -45.03 -21.79 -33.30
CA THR A 169 -45.22 -22.62 -34.52
C THR A 169 -45.86 -23.96 -34.13
N GLU A 170 -47.15 -24.14 -34.44
CA GLU A 170 -47.69 -25.23 -35.28
C GLU A 170 -49.22 -25.33 -35.12
N GLN A 171 -49.94 -24.63 -36.00
CA GLN A 171 -51.26 -25.01 -36.48
C GLN A 171 -51.08 -25.56 -37.90
N ILE A 172 -51.16 -26.88 -38.08
CA ILE A 172 -51.75 -27.57 -39.26
C ILE A 172 -52.38 -28.87 -38.76
#